data_AF-A0A957TS65-F1
#
_entry.id   AF-A0A957TS65-F1
#
_cell.length_a   1.000
_cell.length_b   1.000
_cell.length_c   1.000
_cell.angle_alpha   90.00
_cell.angle_beta   90.00
_cell.angle_gamma   90.00
#
_symmetry.space_group_name_H-M   'P 1'
#
loop_
_entity.id
_entity.type
_entity.pdbx_description
1 polymer ?
#
loop_
_entity_poly.entity_id
_entity_poly.type
_entity_poly.pdbx_seq_one_letter_code
_entity_poly.pdbx_strand_id
1 'polypeptide(L)'
;MTYVLGLILLYAALLLTPQPLHAQTDSVAGRVNKSGPSATDAAIVEAQLTNTQTITSEETVASEAVITLGITDDPIDQRLGTLFTMLLREQGPDVVLKRYPDAETLLTALDQAEIDMG
;
A
#
# COMPACT_ATOMS: atom_id res chain seq x y z
N MET A 1 19.67 18.02 23.94
CA MET A 1 19.58 16.85 23.03
C MET A 1 18.93 15.62 23.68
N THR A 2 18.05 15.79 24.68
CA THR A 2 17.42 14.66 25.43
C THR A 2 15.96 14.40 25.06
N TYR A 3 15.34 15.26 24.25
CA TYR A 3 13.91 15.18 23.92
C TYR A 3 13.57 14.10 22.87
N VAL A 4 14.57 13.61 22.11
CA VAL A 4 14.36 12.62 21.04
C VAL A 4 14.05 11.24 21.63
N LEU A 5 14.69 10.87 22.73
CA LEU A 5 14.49 9.56 23.36
C LEU A 5 13.06 9.39 23.91
N GLY A 6 12.45 10.48 24.40
CA GLY A 6 11.08 10.47 24.91
C GLY A 6 10.02 10.26 23.83
N LEU A 7 10.24 10.80 22.63
CA LEU A 7 9.31 10.66 21.50
C LEU A 7 9.27 9.23 20.95
N ILE A 8 10.42 8.55 20.91
CA ILE A 8 10.52 7.15 20.46
C ILE A 8 9.79 6.21 21.44
N LEU A 9 9.98 6.42 22.74
CA LEU A 9 9.30 5.63 23.78
C LEU A 9 7.78 5.83 23.78
N LEU A 10 7.32 7.06 23.53
CA LEU A 10 5.89 7.37 23.42
C LEU A 10 5.24 6.69 22.20
N TYR A 11 5.92 6.72 21.04
CA TYR A 11 5.43 6.08 19.82
C TYR A 11 5.32 4.56 19.97
N ALA A 12 6.31 3.92 20.59
CA ALA A 12 6.30 2.48 20.85
C ALA A 12 5.14 2.05 21.77
N ALA A 13 4.79 2.87 22.75
CA ALA A 13 3.66 2.59 23.65
C ALA A 13 2.31 2.60 22.91
N LEU A 14 2.12 3.48 21.92
CA LEU A 14 0.89 3.57 21.12
C LEU A 14 0.69 2.37 20.18
N LEU A 15 1.78 1.76 19.72
CA LEU A 15 1.75 0.55 18.89
C LEU A 15 1.39 -0.72 19.70
N LEU A 16 1.68 -0.72 21.00
CA LEU A 16 1.41 -1.86 21.89
C LEU A 16 0.01 -1.83 22.51
N THR A 17 -0.72 -0.72 22.40
CA THR A 17 -2.15 -0.69 22.75
C THR A 17 -2.95 -1.46 21.69
N PRO A 18 -3.55 -2.61 22.02
CA PRO A 18 -4.38 -3.36 21.08
C PRO A 18 -5.54 -2.49 20.63
N GLN A 19 -5.68 -2.28 19.32
CA GLN A 19 -6.83 -1.57 18.78
C GLN A 19 -8.11 -2.37 19.10
N PRO A 20 -9.16 -1.75 19.64
CA PRO A 20 -10.44 -2.43 19.79
C PRO A 20 -10.92 -2.83 18.40
N LEU A 21 -10.92 -4.14 18.13
CA LEU A 21 -11.59 -4.75 16.99
C LEU A 21 -13.00 -4.17 16.94
N HIS A 22 -13.34 -3.46 15.86
CA HIS A 22 -14.69 -3.00 15.61
C HIS A 22 -15.65 -4.17 15.87
N ALA A 23 -16.44 -4.06 16.93
CA ALA A 23 -17.50 -5.01 17.23
C ALA A 23 -18.55 -4.90 16.11
N GLN A 24 -18.45 -5.76 15.10
CA GLN A 24 -19.56 -6.01 14.19
C GLN A 24 -20.60 -6.80 14.99
N THR A 25 -21.67 -6.10 15.37
CA THR A 25 -22.88 -6.71 15.89
C THR A 25 -23.60 -7.44 14.75
N ASP A 26 -23.30 -8.72 14.56
CA ASP A 26 -24.18 -9.60 13.81
C ASP A 26 -25.43 -9.88 14.65
N SER A 27 -26.47 -9.06 14.45
CA SER A 27 -27.82 -9.37 14.89
C SER A 27 -28.61 -9.93 13.72
N VAL A 28 -28.52 -11.24 13.51
CA VAL A 28 -29.46 -11.96 12.62
C VAL A 28 -29.97 -13.20 13.35
N ALA A 29 -30.87 -12.97 14.29
CA ALA A 29 -31.72 -14.00 14.87
C ALA A 29 -33.18 -13.53 14.78
N GLY A 30 -33.91 -14.14 13.85
CA GLY A 30 -35.37 -14.14 13.88
C GLY A 30 -36.04 -13.25 12.84
N ARG A 31 -36.39 -13.85 11.70
CA ARG A 31 -37.80 -13.93 11.28
C ARG A 31 -37.98 -14.90 10.13
N VAL A 32 -38.38 -16.11 10.50
CA VAL A 32 -39.17 -17.01 9.66
C VAL A 32 -40.41 -16.23 9.23
N ASN A 33 -40.52 -15.89 7.94
CA ASN A 33 -41.82 -15.63 7.34
C ASN A 33 -42.08 -16.66 6.25
N LYS A 34 -43.30 -17.19 6.33
CA LYS A 34 -43.81 -18.36 5.62
C LYS A 34 -44.35 -17.94 4.26
N SER A 35 -44.41 -18.93 3.36
CA SER A 35 -45.44 -19.09 2.31
C SER A 35 -45.32 -18.26 1.02
N GLY A 36 -45.17 -18.99 -0.09
CA GLY A 36 -45.87 -18.68 -1.35
C GLY A 36 -44.99 -18.63 -2.61
N PRO A 37 -45.12 -19.56 -3.57
CA PRO A 37 -44.45 -19.47 -4.87
C PRO A 37 -45.28 -18.60 -5.83
N SER A 38 -44.61 -17.79 -6.64
CA SER A 38 -45.24 -17.13 -7.79
C SER A 38 -44.31 -17.20 -8.99
N ALA A 39 -44.79 -17.88 -10.02
CA ALA A 39 -44.18 -17.98 -11.33
C ALA A 39 -44.50 -16.73 -12.15
N THR A 40 -43.48 -15.97 -12.54
CA THR A 40 -43.49 -15.02 -13.67
C THR A 40 -42.02 -14.78 -14.06
N ASP A 41 -41.48 -15.64 -14.92
CA ASP A 41 -41.13 -15.33 -16.32
C ASP A 41 -40.14 -14.14 -16.45
N ALA A 42 -38.88 -14.40 -16.79
CA ALA A 42 -38.44 -14.64 -18.18
C ALA A 42 -38.77 -13.46 -19.13
N ALA A 43 -38.23 -12.28 -18.86
CA ALA A 43 -38.10 -11.19 -19.84
C ALA A 43 -37.09 -10.14 -19.32
N ILE A 44 -36.38 -9.47 -20.23
CA ILE A 44 -35.44 -8.35 -19.97
C ILE A 44 -33.99 -8.79 -19.64
N VAL A 45 -33.52 -9.79 -20.39
CA VAL A 45 -32.17 -9.75 -20.97
C VAL A 45 -32.33 -8.96 -22.28
N GLU A 46 -32.26 -7.61 -22.23
CA GLU A 46 -32.09 -6.68 -23.37
C GLU A 46 -32.30 -5.22 -22.90
N ALA A 47 -31.27 -4.61 -22.31
CA ALA A 47 -31.10 -3.15 -22.20
C ALA A 47 -29.63 -2.77 -21.86
N GLN A 48 -28.67 -3.46 -22.48
CA GLN A 48 -27.41 -2.77 -22.86
C GLN A 48 -27.79 -1.67 -23.84
N LEU A 49 -27.10 -0.51 -23.77
CA LEU A 49 -27.19 0.68 -24.64
C LEU A 49 -27.83 1.92 -23.99
N THR A 50 -27.30 2.37 -22.85
CA THR A 50 -27.24 3.80 -22.53
C THR A 50 -25.86 4.14 -21.96
N ASN A 51 -24.84 4.03 -22.81
CA ASN A 51 -23.61 4.80 -22.65
C ASN A 51 -24.00 6.29 -22.65
N THR A 52 -23.66 7.03 -21.59
CA THR A 52 -23.09 8.40 -21.56
C THR A 52 -23.29 8.95 -20.14
N GLN A 53 -22.41 8.57 -19.21
CA GLN A 53 -22.05 9.46 -18.12
C GLN A 53 -20.59 9.83 -18.32
N THR A 54 -20.40 11.09 -18.66
CA THR A 54 -19.14 11.81 -18.78
C THR A 54 -18.38 11.69 -17.46
N ILE A 55 -17.41 10.78 -17.39
CA ILE A 55 -16.37 10.82 -16.37
C ILE A 55 -15.35 11.85 -16.83
N THR A 56 -15.58 13.12 -16.50
CA THR A 56 -14.51 14.12 -16.37
C THR A 56 -14.28 14.31 -14.89
N SER A 57 -13.54 13.38 -14.30
CA SER A 57 -12.77 13.64 -13.10
C SER A 57 -11.32 13.58 -13.56
N GLU A 58 -10.70 14.74 -13.68
CA GLU A 58 -9.26 14.87 -13.52
C GLU A 58 -8.92 14.39 -12.11
N GLU A 59 -8.83 13.08 -11.93
CA GLU A 59 -8.13 12.51 -10.78
C GLU A 59 -6.67 12.86 -11.02
N THR A 60 -6.26 13.91 -10.32
CA THR A 60 -4.87 14.34 -10.20
C THR A 60 -4.03 13.08 -9.99
N VAL A 61 -3.23 12.71 -11.01
CA VAL A 61 -2.24 11.64 -10.93
C VAL A 61 -1.40 11.96 -9.70
N ALA A 62 -1.64 11.24 -8.60
CA ALA A 62 -0.77 11.31 -7.44
C ALA A 62 0.62 10.98 -7.98
N SER A 63 1.52 11.96 -7.92
CA SER A 63 2.92 11.76 -8.28
C SER A 63 3.39 10.50 -7.56
N GLU A 64 3.58 9.40 -8.30
CA GLU A 64 4.07 8.16 -7.73
C GLU A 64 5.37 8.51 -7.01
N ALA A 65 5.40 8.30 -5.69
CA ALA A 65 6.58 8.63 -4.91
C ALA A 65 7.72 7.76 -5.46
N VAL A 66 8.76 8.41 -6.01
CA VAL A 66 9.93 7.71 -6.53
C VAL A 66 10.91 7.53 -5.38
N ILE A 67 11.26 6.29 -5.10
CA ILE A 67 12.23 5.89 -4.09
C ILE A 67 13.51 5.45 -4.78
N THR A 68 14.64 6.01 -4.39
CA THR A 68 15.97 5.64 -4.89
C THR A 68 16.65 4.71 -3.89
N LEU A 69 16.82 3.44 -4.27
CA LEU A 69 17.51 2.42 -3.49
C LEU A 69 18.94 2.24 -4.00
N GLY A 70 19.93 2.53 -3.16
CA GLY A 70 21.32 2.18 -3.39
C GLY A 70 21.60 0.73 -3.01
N ILE A 71 22.49 0.07 -3.74
CA ILE A 71 23.08 -1.22 -3.36
C ILE A 71 24.55 -1.25 -3.74
N THR A 72 25.34 -2.11 -3.11
CA THR A 72 26.72 -2.35 -3.55
C THR A 72 26.77 -3.36 -4.72
N ASP A 73 27.94 -3.49 -5.35
CA ASP A 73 28.20 -4.52 -6.35
C ASP A 73 28.34 -5.94 -5.75
N ASP A 74 28.21 -6.11 -4.42
CA ASP A 74 28.17 -7.43 -3.80
C ASP A 74 26.99 -8.27 -4.33
N PRO A 75 27.20 -9.54 -4.73
CA PRO A 75 26.14 -10.39 -5.26
C PRO A 75 24.95 -10.60 -4.31
N ILE A 76 25.14 -10.52 -3.00
CA ILE A 76 24.08 -10.62 -2.00
C ILE A 76 23.24 -9.34 -2.03
N ASP A 77 23.87 -8.18 -2.03
CA ASP A 77 23.20 -6.88 -2.09
C ASP A 77 22.38 -6.73 -3.38
N GLN A 78 22.88 -7.23 -4.51
CA GLN A 78 22.12 -7.25 -5.76
C GLN A 78 20.83 -8.09 -5.67
N ARG A 79 20.88 -9.24 -4.98
CA ARG A 79 19.70 -10.09 -4.78
C ARG A 79 18.72 -9.45 -3.82
N LEU A 80 19.20 -8.93 -2.70
CA LEU A 80 18.37 -8.25 -1.71
C LEU A 80 17.74 -6.99 -2.29
N GLY A 81 18.51 -6.15 -2.99
CA GLY A 81 18.00 -4.96 -3.67
C GLY A 81 16.89 -5.27 -4.67
N THR A 82 17.01 -6.38 -5.40
CA THR A 82 15.94 -6.84 -6.30
C THR A 82 14.67 -7.21 -5.53
N LEU A 83 14.80 -7.97 -4.43
CA LEU A 83 13.67 -8.34 -3.59
C LEU A 83 12.98 -7.13 -2.95
N PHE A 84 13.76 -6.19 -2.40
CA PHE A 84 13.22 -4.95 -1.84
C PHE A 84 12.54 -4.08 -2.89
N THR A 85 13.11 -3.97 -4.08
CA THR A 85 12.49 -3.26 -5.21
C THR A 85 11.11 -3.84 -5.54
N MET A 86 10.97 -5.17 -5.56
CA MET A 86 9.68 -5.81 -5.81
C MET A 86 8.68 -5.52 -4.69
N LEU A 87 9.08 -5.68 -3.43
CA LEU A 87 8.21 -5.45 -2.27
C LEU A 87 7.73 -3.99 -2.19
N LEU A 88 8.63 -3.05 -2.46
CA LEU A 88 8.29 -1.62 -2.45
C LEU A 88 7.33 -1.27 -3.59
N ARG A 89 7.55 -1.79 -4.80
CA ARG A 89 6.62 -1.56 -5.93
C ARG A 89 5.23 -2.11 -5.68
N GLU A 90 5.09 -3.21 -4.95
CA GLU A 90 3.78 -3.72 -4.53
C GLU A 90 3.02 -2.74 -3.60
N GLN A 91 3.71 -1.84 -2.92
CA GLN A 91 3.09 -0.80 -2.07
C GLN A 91 2.69 0.46 -2.85
N GLY A 92 2.99 0.54 -4.15
CA GLY A 92 2.68 1.68 -5.02
C GLY A 92 3.80 2.66 -5.40
N PRO A 93 4.91 2.86 -4.67
CA PRO A 93 5.99 3.75 -5.12
C PRO A 93 6.75 3.14 -6.31
N ASP A 94 7.21 4.01 -7.21
CA ASP A 94 8.23 3.62 -8.19
C ASP A 94 9.59 3.55 -7.50
N VAL A 95 10.43 2.61 -7.93
CA VAL A 95 11.72 2.34 -7.29
C VAL A 95 12.82 2.36 -8.35
N VAL A 96 13.80 3.24 -8.13
CA VAL A 96 15.02 3.36 -8.93
C VAL A 96 16.17 2.72 -8.17
N LEU A 97 16.81 1.72 -8.77
CA LEU A 97 17.94 1.04 -8.16
C LEU A 97 19.27 1.61 -8.69
N LYS A 98 20.13 2.07 -7.80
CA LYS A 98 21.49 2.57 -8.10
C LYS A 98 22.55 1.63 -7.52
N ARG A 99 23.62 1.38 -8.28
CA ARG A 99 24.72 0.51 -7.86
C ARG A 99 25.94 1.33 -7.51
N TYR A 100 26.63 0.90 -6.46
CA TYR A 100 27.83 1.53 -5.94
C TYR A 100 28.95 0.48 -5.80
N PRO A 101 30.21 0.87 -6.05
CA PRO A 101 31.33 -0.08 -6.06
C PRO A 101 31.62 -0.70 -4.68
N ASP A 102 31.33 0.04 -3.60
CA ASP A 102 31.56 -0.35 -2.23
C ASP A 102 30.61 0.36 -1.26
N ALA A 103 30.61 -0.09 -0.01
CA ALA A 103 29.76 0.46 1.04
C ALA A 103 30.11 1.91 1.41
N GLU A 104 31.38 2.32 1.29
CA GLU A 104 31.80 3.69 1.63
C GLU A 104 31.21 4.72 0.66
N THR A 105 31.22 4.38 -0.64
CA THR A 105 30.62 5.20 -1.69
C THR A 105 29.09 5.24 -1.55
N LEU A 106 28.46 4.11 -1.22
CA LEU A 106 27.01 4.04 -0.97
C LEU A 106 26.60 4.91 0.24
N LEU A 107 27.34 4.83 1.36
CA LEU A 107 27.09 5.65 2.54
C LEU A 107 27.26 7.14 2.23
N THR A 108 28.27 7.50 1.44
CA THR A 108 28.46 8.88 0.98
C THR A 108 27.27 9.38 0.16
N ALA A 109 26.73 8.54 -0.74
CA ALA A 109 25.54 8.88 -1.53
C ALA A 109 24.29 9.06 -0.65
N LEU A 110 24.15 8.26 0.41
CA LEU A 110 23.07 8.41 1.39
C LEU A 110 23.20 9.73 2.17
N ASP A 111 24.40 10.05 2.65
CA ASP A 111 24.68 11.30 3.38
C ASP A 111 24.44 12.55 2.52
N GLN A 112 24.67 12.45 1.22
CA GLN A 112 24.43 13.52 0.23
C GLN A 112 22.98 13.57 -0.26
N ALA A 113 22.10 12.70 0.24
CA ALA A 113 20.71 12.56 -0.22
C ALA A 113 20.59 12.28 -1.74
N GLU A 114 21.58 11.59 -2.33
CA GLU A 114 21.51 11.12 -3.71
C GLU A 114 20.69 9.83 -3.87
N ILE A 115 20.50 9.12 -2.75
CA ILE A 115 19.66 7.94 -2.56
C ILE A 115 18.82 8.11 -1.30
N ASP A 116 17.65 7.47 -1.27
CA ASP A 116 16.74 7.52 -0.12
C ASP A 116 17.03 6.39 0.89
N MET A 117 17.54 5.25 0.39
CA MET A 117 17.84 4.05 1.16
C MET A 117 19.07 3.33 0.57
N GLY A 118 19.75 2.54 1.40
CA GLY A 118 20.92 1.73 1.04
C GLY A 118 20.85 0.32 1.60
#